data_AF-A0A9Q1C858-F1
#
_entry.id   AF-A0A9Q1C858-F1
#
_cell.length_a   1.000
_cell.length_b   1.000
_cell.length_c   1.000
_cell.angle_alpha   90.00
_cell.angle_beta   90.00
_cell.angle_gamma   90.00
#
_symmetry.space_group_name_H-M   'P 1'
#
loop_
_entity.id
_entity.type
_entity.pdbx_description
1 polymer ?
#
loop_
_entity_poly.entity_id
_entity_poly.type
_entity_poly.pdbx_seq_one_letter_code
_entity_poly.pdbx_strand_id
1 'polypeptide(L)'
;MDVQEQKHQPFSLATVGSNDGGEAQLYPVLITYFNNTTGIVEQGLLSLPACQEDSTGENIFKLLDKELSDRKIPWENCVAFSADNASVMLGRHKGVAASIKQKNPDCYIVGCPCHMIHTNAEKAAKLLPVTIDEFLIDVYYYSIGQK
;
A
#
# COMPACT_ATOMS: atom_id res chain seq x y z
N MET A 1 -9.32 18.28 -1.02
CA MET A 1 -10.15 17.09 -0.74
C MET A 1 -11.04 17.44 0.43
N ASP A 2 -12.35 17.49 0.21
CA ASP A 2 -13.29 17.73 1.30
C ASP A 2 -13.48 16.42 2.07
N VAL A 3 -12.88 16.33 3.26
CA VAL A 3 -12.86 15.14 4.12
C VAL A 3 -14.27 14.79 4.65
N GLN A 4 -15.25 15.68 4.47
CA GLN A 4 -16.61 15.47 4.94
C GLN A 4 -17.39 14.44 4.12
N GLU A 5 -17.08 14.29 2.82
CA GLU A 5 -17.86 13.40 1.94
C GLU A 5 -17.65 11.91 2.28
N GLN A 6 -16.44 11.53 2.70
CA GLN A 6 -16.10 10.13 3.00
C GLN A 6 -16.81 9.59 4.25
N LYS A 7 -17.39 10.48 5.07
CA LYS A 7 -18.21 10.09 6.23
C LYS A 7 -19.54 9.46 5.82
N HIS A 8 -20.02 9.76 4.62
CA HIS A 8 -21.36 9.40 4.18
C HIS A 8 -21.38 8.69 2.81
N GLN A 9 -20.22 8.50 2.18
CA GLN A 9 -20.12 7.92 0.85
C GLN A 9 -19.06 6.79 0.80
N PRO A 10 -19.27 5.79 -0.07
CA PRO A 10 -18.28 4.74 -0.30
C PRO A 10 -16.94 5.28 -0.79
N PHE A 11 -15.86 4.67 -0.32
CA PHE A 11 -14.51 4.99 -0.76
C PHE A 11 -13.61 3.76 -0.78
N SER A 12 -12.50 3.82 -1.51
CA SER A 12 -11.41 2.86 -1.39
C SER A 12 -10.18 3.49 -0.75
N LEU A 13 -9.54 2.74 0.12
CA LEU A 13 -8.33 3.12 0.83
C LEU A 13 -7.10 2.48 0.16
N ALA A 14 -6.02 3.23 0.02
CA ALA A 14 -4.75 2.68 -0.43
C ALA A 14 -3.60 3.13 0.46
N THR A 15 -2.66 2.23 0.74
CA THR A 15 -1.43 2.56 1.46
C THR A 15 -0.29 1.63 1.06
N VAL A 16 0.94 2.13 1.15
CA VAL A 16 2.17 1.39 0.84
C VAL A 16 3.22 1.83 1.84
N GLY A 17 4.08 0.90 2.27
CA GLY A 17 5.23 1.27 3.09
C GLY A 17 6.27 2.00 2.23
N SER A 18 6.61 3.24 2.58
CA SER A 18 7.75 3.96 2.00
C SER A 18 8.87 4.03 3.01
N ASN A 19 10.00 3.40 2.71
CA ASN A 19 11.22 3.52 3.50
C ASN A 19 12.12 4.58 2.86
N ASP A 20 12.43 5.66 3.58
CA ASP A 20 13.30 6.74 3.12
C ASP A 20 14.78 6.53 3.52
N GLY A 21 15.11 5.37 4.12
CA GLY A 21 16.44 5.08 4.64
C GLY A 21 16.71 5.69 6.03
N GLY A 22 15.71 6.32 6.65
CA GLY A 22 15.72 6.78 8.04
C GLY A 22 15.16 5.77 9.04
N GLU A 23 14.94 6.22 10.29
CA GLU A 23 14.43 5.39 11.40
C GLU A 23 12.91 5.14 11.35
N ALA A 24 12.14 5.89 10.57
CA ALA A 24 10.68 5.81 10.56
C ALA A 24 10.11 5.53 9.16
N GLN A 25 9.21 4.55 9.06
CA GLN A 25 8.56 4.19 7.80
C GLN A 25 7.27 4.99 7.60
N LEU A 26 7.12 5.63 6.44
CA LEU A 26 5.94 6.44 6.12
C LEU A 26 4.87 5.58 5.43
N TYR A 27 3.61 5.84 5.77
CA TYR A 27 2.44 5.15 5.23
C TYR A 27 1.46 6.16 4.65
N PRO A 28 1.64 6.62 3.39
CA PRO A 28 0.66 7.46 2.72
C PRO A 28 -0.72 6.81 2.77
N VAL A 29 -1.72 7.57 3.19
CA VAL A 29 -3.12 7.14 3.22
C VAL A 29 -3.83 7.85 2.09
N LEU A 30 -4.13 7.11 1.03
CA LEU A 30 -4.84 7.61 -0.14
C LEU A 30 -6.29 7.17 -0.08
N ILE A 31 -7.20 8.07 -0.40
CA ILE A 31 -8.62 7.76 -0.57
C ILE A 31 -9.01 8.03 -2.02
N THR A 32 -9.74 7.07 -2.60
CA THR A 32 -10.41 7.25 -3.89
C THR A 32 -11.91 7.16 -3.69
N TYR A 33 -12.66 8.12 -4.24
CA TYR A 33 -14.11 8.23 -4.07
C TYR A 33 -14.74 8.82 -5.35
N PHE A 34 -16.05 8.65 -5.51
CA PHE A 34 -16.79 9.28 -6.59
C PHE A 34 -17.32 10.64 -6.12
N ASN A 35 -16.90 11.72 -6.76
CA ASN A 35 -17.38 13.06 -6.45
C ASN A 35 -18.68 13.31 -7.20
N ASN A 36 -19.80 13.39 -6.49
CA ASN A 36 -21.13 13.60 -7.07
C ASN A 36 -21.30 14.98 -7.73
N THR A 37 -20.52 15.98 -7.33
CA THR A 37 -20.58 17.34 -7.89
C THR A 37 -19.90 17.39 -9.25
N THR A 38 -18.71 16.80 -9.37
CA THR A 38 -17.92 16.79 -10.60
C THR A 38 -18.29 15.61 -11.52
N GLY A 39 -18.94 14.57 -10.97
CA GLY A 39 -19.34 13.37 -11.69
C GLY A 39 -18.18 12.45 -12.06
N ILE A 40 -17.02 12.59 -11.41
CA ILE A 40 -15.80 11.82 -11.70
C ILE A 40 -15.26 11.15 -10.45
N VAL A 41 -14.44 10.12 -10.64
CA VAL A 41 -13.66 9.50 -9.57
C VAL A 41 -12.47 10.39 -9.26
N GLU A 42 -12.33 10.77 -8.00
CA GLU A 42 -11.22 11.58 -7.50
C GLU A 42 -10.38 10.76 -6.53
N GLN A 43 -9.07 11.04 -6.52
CA GLN A 43 -8.14 10.46 -5.57
C GLN A 43 -7.41 11.59 -4.84
N GLY A 44 -7.21 11.44 -3.54
CA GLY A 44 -6.47 12.40 -2.73
C GLY A 44 -5.65 11.74 -1.65
N LEU A 45 -4.57 12.41 -1.28
CA LEU A 45 -3.79 12.09 -0.09
C LEU A 45 -4.52 12.61 1.14
N LEU A 46 -4.94 11.71 2.02
CA LEU A 46 -5.58 12.04 3.30
C LEU A 46 -4.54 12.46 4.33
N SER A 47 -3.49 11.67 4.46
CA SER A 47 -2.41 11.89 5.42
C SER A 47 -1.16 11.08 5.05
N LEU A 48 -0.05 11.42 5.69
CA LEU A 48 1.25 10.75 5.56
C LEU A 48 1.81 10.41 6.95
N PRO A 49 1.12 9.54 7.72
CA PRO A 49 1.57 9.13 9.04
C PRO A 49 2.88 8.34 8.99
N ALA A 50 3.71 8.53 10.02
CA ALA A 50 4.93 7.76 10.24
C ALA A 50 4.67 6.66 11.27
N CYS A 51 5.13 5.44 11.00
CA CYS A 51 5.18 4.39 12.00
C CYS A 51 6.50 4.54 12.77
N GLN A 52 6.41 4.90 14.05
CA GLN A 52 7.55 5.03 14.96
C GLN A 52 7.90 3.72 15.69
N GLU A 53 7.12 2.67 15.44
CA GLU A 53 7.32 1.32 15.97
C GLU A 53 7.70 0.36 14.84
N ASP A 54 7.87 -0.92 15.18
CA ASP A 54 7.98 -1.98 14.19
C ASP A 54 6.77 -1.96 13.23
N SER A 55 7.09 -1.95 11.94
CA SER A 55 6.12 -1.98 10.84
C SER A 55 5.49 -3.35 10.69
N THR A 56 4.72 -3.76 11.71
CA THR A 56 3.88 -4.96 11.71
C THR A 56 2.50 -4.64 11.15
N GLY A 57 1.79 -5.65 10.61
CA GLY A 57 0.46 -5.43 10.03
C GLY A 57 -0.54 -4.87 11.05
N GLU A 58 -0.42 -5.27 12.32
CA GLU A 58 -1.23 -4.73 13.42
C GLU A 58 -0.94 -3.26 13.69
N ASN A 59 0.34 -2.86 13.74
CA ASN A 59 0.71 -1.47 14.01
C ASN A 59 0.36 -0.54 12.85
N ILE A 60 0.53 -1.00 11.61
CA ILE A 60 0.10 -0.27 10.42
C ILE A 60 -1.42 -0.11 10.44
N PHE A 61 -2.17 -1.18 10.75
CA PHE A 61 -3.63 -1.09 10.86
C PHE A 61 -4.06 -0.09 11.93
N LYS A 62 -3.47 -0.10 13.14
CA LYS A 62 -3.80 0.87 14.20
C LYS A 62 -3.57 2.32 13.74
N LEU A 63 -2.50 2.55 12.98
CA LEU A 63 -2.19 3.84 12.41
C LEU A 63 -3.26 4.26 11.38
N LEU A 64 -3.71 3.37 10.50
CA LEU A 64 -4.82 3.64 9.58
C LEU A 64 -6.16 3.88 10.32
N ASP A 65 -6.47 3.04 11.30
CA ASP A 65 -7.68 3.13 12.12
C ASP A 65 -7.73 4.46 12.88
N LYS A 66 -6.58 4.92 13.38
CA LYS A 66 -6.43 6.25 14.00
C LYS A 66 -6.71 7.37 13.00
N GLU A 67 -6.11 7.33 11.81
CA GLU A 67 -6.31 8.37 10.79
C GLU A 67 -7.77 8.51 10.34
N LEU A 68 -8.48 7.38 10.21
CA LEU A 68 -9.91 7.40 9.88
C LEU A 68 -10.77 7.81 11.09
N SER A 69 -10.47 7.30 12.29
CA SER A 69 -11.23 7.57 13.52
C SER A 69 -11.14 9.04 13.95
N ASP A 70 -9.95 9.64 13.91
CA ASP A 70 -9.71 11.05 14.25
C ASP A 70 -10.52 11.98 13.31
N ARG A 71 -10.82 11.50 12.10
CA ARG A 71 -11.62 12.21 11.08
C ARG A 71 -13.09 11.80 11.09
N LYS A 72 -13.48 10.85 11.94
CA LYS A 72 -14.83 10.26 12.01
C LYS A 72 -15.27 9.64 10.68
N ILE A 73 -14.33 9.03 9.95
CA ILE A 73 -14.60 8.28 8.72
C ILE A 73 -14.87 6.82 9.12
N PRO A 74 -16.08 6.29 8.86
CA PRO A 74 -16.43 4.93 9.22
C PRO A 74 -15.78 3.91 8.29
N TRP A 75 -15.33 2.78 8.84
CA TRP A 75 -14.77 1.67 8.05
C TRP A 75 -15.81 0.99 7.18
N GLU A 76 -17.09 1.06 7.57
CA GLU A 76 -18.24 0.53 6.86
C GLU A 76 -18.36 1.12 5.44
N ASN A 77 -17.88 2.35 5.24
CA ASN A 77 -17.85 2.99 3.93
C ASN A 77 -16.61 2.60 3.09
N CYS A 78 -15.61 1.94 3.69
CA CYS A 78 -14.42 1.49 2.99
C CYS A 78 -14.72 0.22 2.18
N VAL A 79 -15.07 0.38 0.91
CA VAL A 79 -15.48 -0.74 0.04
C VAL A 79 -14.30 -1.54 -0.50
N ALA A 80 -13.11 -0.94 -0.53
CA ALA A 80 -11.90 -1.64 -0.95
C ALA A 80 -10.64 -1.10 -0.27
N PHE A 81 -9.67 -1.98 -0.05
CA PHE A 81 -8.33 -1.67 0.41
C PHE A 81 -7.30 -2.19 -0.58
N SER A 82 -6.36 -1.34 -1.00
CA SER A 82 -5.24 -1.75 -1.87
C SER A 82 -3.88 -1.45 -1.26
N ALA A 83 -2.97 -2.41 -1.37
CA ALA A 83 -1.59 -2.28 -0.88
C ALA A 83 -0.62 -3.13 -1.72
N ASP A 84 0.68 -3.06 -1.42
CA ASP A 84 1.65 -4.04 -1.91
C ASP A 84 1.29 -5.46 -1.43
N ASN A 85 1.85 -6.49 -2.08
CA ASN A 85 1.53 -7.88 -1.74
C ASN A 85 2.41 -8.46 -0.63
N ALA A 86 3.09 -7.63 0.17
CA ALA A 86 3.87 -8.14 1.28
C ALA A 86 2.97 -8.81 2.32
N SER A 87 3.52 -9.78 3.05
CA SER A 87 2.80 -10.51 4.09
C SER A 87 2.31 -9.60 5.22
N VAL A 88 3.02 -8.51 5.48
CA VAL A 88 2.62 -7.48 6.45
C VAL A 88 1.35 -6.74 6.03
N MET A 89 1.12 -6.57 4.72
CA MET A 89 -0.06 -5.88 4.19
C MET A 89 -1.21 -6.85 3.96
N LEU A 90 -0.99 -7.92 3.20
CA LEU A 90 -2.05 -8.83 2.72
C LEU A 90 -2.04 -10.21 3.39
N GLY A 91 -1.22 -10.41 4.41
CA GLY A 91 -1.16 -11.68 5.13
C GLY A 91 -2.50 -12.06 5.75
N ARG A 92 -2.91 -13.31 5.55
CA ARG A 92 -4.22 -13.85 5.97
C ARG A 92 -4.54 -13.72 7.45
N HIS A 93 -3.51 -13.74 8.32
CA HIS A 93 -3.69 -13.82 9.78
C HIS A 93 -3.25 -12.57 10.53
N LYS A 94 -2.11 -11.98 10.13
CA LYS A 94 -1.47 -10.85 10.81
C LYS A 94 -1.19 -9.66 9.90
N GLY A 95 -1.71 -9.69 8.66
CA GLY A 95 -1.58 -8.59 7.73
C GLY A 95 -2.61 -7.51 8.01
N VAL A 96 -2.36 -6.29 7.53
CA VAL A 96 -3.32 -5.17 7.58
C VAL A 96 -4.69 -5.59 7.03
N ALA A 97 -4.72 -6.32 5.92
CA ALA A 97 -5.95 -6.83 5.30
C ALA A 97 -6.76 -7.73 6.25
N ALA A 98 -6.11 -8.54 7.09
CA ALA A 98 -6.80 -9.38 8.06
C ALA A 98 -7.49 -8.54 9.13
N SER A 99 -6.82 -7.50 9.64
CA SER A 99 -7.40 -6.55 10.60
C SER A 99 -8.53 -5.73 9.98
N ILE A 100 -8.38 -5.28 8.73
CA ILE A 100 -9.45 -4.59 7.99
C ILE A 100 -10.66 -5.50 7.84
N LYS A 101 -10.47 -6.77 7.46
CA LYS A 101 -11.58 -7.74 7.35
C LYS A 101 -12.30 -8.02 8.67
N GLN A 102 -11.62 -7.87 9.81
CA GLN A 102 -12.27 -7.95 11.11
C GLN A 102 -13.13 -6.71 11.40
N LYS A 103 -12.70 -5.53 10.95
CA LYS A 103 -13.40 -4.26 11.15
C LYS A 103 -14.55 -4.06 10.17
N ASN A 104 -14.33 -4.40 8.90
CA ASN A 104 -15.31 -4.40 7.82
C ASN A 104 -15.12 -5.67 6.94
N PRO A 105 -15.93 -6.73 7.18
CA PRO A 105 -15.87 -7.97 6.40
C PRO A 105 -16.15 -7.78 4.90
N ASP A 106 -16.91 -6.76 4.52
CA ASP A 106 -17.32 -6.50 3.14
C ASP A 106 -16.24 -5.76 2.32
N CYS A 107 -15.22 -5.21 2.98
CA CYS A 107 -14.13 -4.49 2.31
C CYS A 107 -13.34 -5.41 1.37
N TYR A 108 -13.30 -5.10 0.08
CA TYR A 108 -12.56 -5.89 -0.92
C TYR A 108 -11.05 -5.64 -0.82
N ILE A 109 -10.24 -6.70 -0.83
CA ILE A 109 -8.78 -6.58 -0.68
C ILE A 109 -8.11 -6.75 -2.04
N VAL A 110 -7.30 -5.77 -2.44
CA VAL A 110 -6.63 -5.72 -3.74
C VAL A 110 -5.12 -5.66 -3.56
N GLY A 111 -4.40 -6.63 -4.10
CA GLY A 111 -2.93 -6.55 -4.18
C GLY A 111 -2.46 -5.70 -5.36
N CYS A 112 -1.26 -5.14 -5.24
CA CYS A 112 -0.62 -4.33 -6.26
C CYS A 112 -0.28 -5.16 -7.53
N PRO A 113 -0.89 -4.86 -8.69
CA PRO A 113 -0.57 -5.54 -9.95
C PRO A 113 0.89 -5.37 -10.35
N CYS A 114 1.48 -4.19 -10.11
CA CYS A 114 2.88 -3.94 -10.42
C CYS A 114 3.81 -4.87 -9.63
N HIS A 115 3.52 -5.09 -8.35
CA HIS A 115 4.30 -6.01 -7.52
C HIS A 115 4.15 -7.46 -8.01
N MET A 116 2.93 -7.89 -8.39
CA MET A 116 2.72 -9.22 -8.97
C MET A 116 3.49 -9.41 -10.29
N ILE A 117 3.45 -8.42 -11.19
CA ILE A 117 4.19 -8.46 -12.46
C ILE A 117 5.69 -8.55 -12.19
N HIS A 118 6.21 -7.72 -11.28
CA HIS A 118 7.61 -7.72 -10.88
C HIS A 118 8.05 -9.08 -10.33
N THR A 119 7.33 -9.63 -9.34
CA THR A 119 7.64 -10.95 -8.77
C THR A 119 7.60 -12.07 -9.82
N ASN A 120 6.65 -12.02 -10.76
CA ASN A 120 6.58 -13.02 -11.82
C ASN A 120 7.74 -12.90 -12.79
N ALA A 121 8.12 -11.67 -13.18
CA ALA A 121 9.27 -11.42 -14.04
C ALA A 121 10.58 -11.85 -13.37
N GLU A 122 10.77 -11.54 -12.10
CA GLU A 122 11.94 -11.94 -11.29
C GLU A 122 12.07 -13.48 -11.24
N LYS A 123 10.97 -14.18 -10.96
CA LYS A 123 10.95 -15.66 -10.94
C LYS A 123 11.23 -16.26 -12.31
N ALA A 124 10.69 -15.66 -13.38
CA ALA A 124 10.95 -16.11 -14.74
C ALA A 124 12.42 -15.89 -15.13
N ALA A 125 13.01 -14.76 -14.77
CA ALA A 125 14.42 -14.44 -15.03
C ALA A 125 15.36 -15.47 -14.38
N LYS A 126 15.04 -15.92 -13.15
CA LYS A 126 15.80 -16.97 -12.44
C LYS A 126 15.80 -18.35 -13.14
N LEU A 127 14.88 -18.58 -14.08
CA LEU A 127 14.83 -19.82 -14.86
C LEU A 127 15.62 -19.73 -16.17
N LEU A 128 16.13 -18.55 -16.52
CA LEU A 128 16.95 -18.38 -17.72
C LEU A 128 18.33 -19.04 -17.50
N PRO A 129 18.96 -19.55 -18.57
CA PRO A 129 20.31 -20.13 -18.49
C PRO A 129 21.41 -19.09 -18.26
N VAL A 130 21.04 -17.81 -18.21
CA VAL A 130 21.91 -16.66 -18.02
C VAL A 130 21.39 -15.81 -16.86
N THR A 131 22.30 -15.40 -15.98
CA THR A 131 22.03 -14.49 -14.87
C THR A 131 22.05 -13.06 -15.37
N ILE A 132 20.92 -12.60 -15.91
CA ILE A 132 20.77 -11.23 -16.44
C ILE A 132 21.14 -10.18 -15.38
N ASP A 133 20.80 -10.42 -14.11
CA ASP A 133 21.12 -9.52 -13.01
C ASP A 133 22.64 -9.33 -12.83
N GLU A 134 23.42 -10.42 -12.89
CA GLU A 134 24.88 -10.37 -12.79
C GLU A 134 25.49 -9.64 -13.99
N PHE A 135 25.00 -9.92 -15.20
CA PHE A 135 25.45 -9.21 -16.40
C PHE A 135 25.19 -7.70 -16.31
N LEU A 136 24.02 -7.29 -15.81
CA LEU A 136 23.71 -5.88 -15.61
C LEU A 136 24.59 -5.22 -14.54
N ILE A 137 24.90 -5.94 -13.46
CA ILE A 137 25.85 -5.50 -12.44
C ILE A 137 27.25 -5.29 -13.05
N ASP A 138 27.73 -6.23 -13.86
CA ASP A 138 29.03 -6.13 -14.54
C ASP A 138 29.09 -4.92 -15.48
N VAL A 139 28.04 -4.72 -16.29
CA VAL A 139 27.93 -3.55 -17.19
C VAL A 139 27.91 -2.26 -16.39
N TYR A 140 27.19 -2.22 -15.26
CA TYR A 140 27.14 -1.04 -14.40
C TYR A 140 28.54 -0.70 -13.84
N TYR A 141 29.23 -1.66 -13.22
CA TYR A 141 30.57 -1.44 -12.66
C TYR A 141 31.61 -1.10 -13.71
N TYR A 142 31.53 -1.74 -14.89
CA TYR A 142 32.33 -1.36 -16.05
C TYR A 142 32.10 0.10 -16.47
N SER A 143 30.84 0.53 -16.49
CA SER A 143 30.44 1.88 -16.92
C SER A 143 30.85 2.98 -15.94
N ILE A 144 30.96 2.67 -14.65
CA ILE A 144 31.40 3.62 -13.61
C ILE A 144 32.91 3.53 -13.29
N GLY A 145 33.66 2.69 -14.00
CA GLY A 145 35.12 2.64 -13.93
C GLY A 145 35.70 2.02 -12.66
N GLN A 146 34.91 1.26 -11.89
CA GLN A 146 35.43 0.50 -10.74
C GLN A 146 35.68 -0.95 -11.17
N LYS A 147 36.96 -1.32 -11.24
CA LYS A 147 37.44 -2.71 -11.29
C LYS A 147 38.10 -3.05 -9.96
#